data_AF-A0A0C9SAB5-F1
#
_entry.id   AF-A0A0C9SAB5-F1
#
_cell.length_a   1.000
_cell.length_b   1.000
_cell.length_c   1.000
_cell.angle_alpha   90.00
_cell.angle_beta   90.00
_cell.angle_gamma   90.00
#
_symmetry.space_group_name_H-M   'P 1'
#
loop_
_entity.id
_entity.type
_entity.pdbx_description
1 polymer ?
#
loop_
_entity_poly.entity_id
_entity_poly.type
_entity_poly.pdbx_seq_one_letter_code
_entity_poly.pdbx_strand_id
1 'polypeptide(L)'
;MEDDLAEEAIIKTHSTTSQAIDVGKRMEAKFTLLTHFSQRYAKLPLISDKFHGSVGCAFDHMLVRPSDLPILPLLFPALKSLFAEHYEEMQEKTAKKLRQKALLNALNSAQVSVPQA
;
A
#
# COMPACT_ATOMS: atom_id res chain seq x y z
N MET A 1 3.77 4.23 -0.13
CA MET A 1 3.73 3.71 1.27
C MET A 1 2.32 3.20 1.58
N GLU A 2 2.13 2.33 2.57
CA GLU A 2 0.78 1.95 3.03
C GLU A 2 0.01 3.19 3.51
N ASP A 3 -1.32 3.18 3.36
CA ASP A 3 -2.16 4.34 3.72
C ASP A 3 -2.13 4.62 5.24
N ASP A 4 -1.89 3.60 6.07
CA ASP A 4 -1.79 3.73 7.52
C ASP A 4 -0.50 4.42 8.00
N LEU A 5 0.44 4.65 7.08
CA LEU A 5 1.72 5.32 7.29
C LEU A 5 1.73 6.75 6.73
N ALA A 6 0.57 7.40 6.62
CA ALA A 6 0.45 8.74 6.06
C ALA A 6 1.39 9.78 6.72
N GLU A 7 1.52 9.77 8.05
CA GLU A 7 2.43 10.67 8.77
C GLU A 7 3.90 10.41 8.44
N GLU A 8 4.31 9.13 8.37
CA GLU A 8 5.68 8.74 7.97
C GLU A 8 5.94 9.12 6.51
N ALA A 9 4.93 8.98 5.64
CA ALA A 9 5.01 9.36 4.24
C ALA A 9 5.23 10.87 4.09
N ILE A 10 4.56 11.71 4.89
CA ILE A 10 4.79 13.16 4.91
C ILE A 10 6.22 13.48 5.32
N ILE A 11 6.69 12.90 6.44
CA ILE A 11 8.05 13.13 6.95
C ILE A 11 9.11 12.74 5.92
N LYS A 12 8.89 11.61 5.23
CA LYS A 12 9.80 11.09 4.20
C LYS A 12 9.52 11.61 2.80
N THR A 13 8.64 12.62 2.67
CA THR A 13 8.27 13.25 1.40
C THR A 13 7.88 12.25 0.30
N HIS A 14 7.15 11.20 0.68
CA HIS A 14 6.62 10.16 -0.20
C HIS A 14 5.09 10.20 -0.25
N SER A 15 4.51 9.61 -1.30
CA SER A 15 3.07 9.36 -1.37
C SER A 15 2.69 8.03 -0.72
N THR A 16 1.50 7.98 -0.11
CA THR A 16 0.82 6.71 0.12
C THR A 16 0.28 6.13 -1.20
N THR A 17 -0.11 4.87 -1.18
CA THR A 17 -0.66 4.20 -2.35
C THR A 17 -1.97 4.85 -2.80
N SER A 18 -2.91 5.14 -1.89
CA SER A 18 -4.15 5.84 -2.26
C SER A 18 -3.88 7.25 -2.79
N GLN A 19 -2.94 7.99 -2.19
CA GLN A 19 -2.57 9.33 -2.68
C GLN A 19 -2.07 9.31 -4.13
N ALA A 20 -1.19 8.35 -4.47
CA ALA A 20 -0.68 8.22 -5.82
C ALA A 20 -1.78 7.86 -6.83
N ILE A 21 -2.69 6.95 -6.45
CA ILE A 21 -3.86 6.58 -7.28
C ILE A 21 -4.77 7.79 -7.49
N ASP A 22 -5.06 8.55 -6.44
CA ASP A 22 -5.96 9.69 -6.51
C ASP A 22 -5.38 10.83 -7.35
N VAL A 23 -4.05 11.02 -7.34
CA VAL A 23 -3.38 11.93 -8.29
C VAL A 23 -3.57 11.44 -9.73
N GLY A 24 -3.37 10.14 -10.00
CA GLY A 24 -3.58 9.57 -11.33
C GLY A 24 -5.03 9.74 -11.83
N LYS A 25 -6.02 9.55 -10.94
CA LYS A 25 -7.43 9.78 -11.24
C LYS A 25 -7.72 11.25 -11.57
N ARG A 26 -7.23 12.21 -10.77
CA ARG A 26 -7.42 13.65 -11.02
C ARG A 26 -6.72 14.13 -12.30
N MET A 27 -5.66 13.45 -12.70
CA MET A 27 -4.98 13.69 -13.99
C MET A 27 -5.74 13.10 -15.18
N GLU A 28 -6.82 12.35 -14.96
CA GLU A 28 -7.53 11.58 -15.98
C GLU A 28 -6.61 10.59 -16.72
N ALA A 29 -5.66 10.01 -15.99
CA ALA A 29 -4.75 9.02 -16.55
C ALA A 29 -5.51 7.78 -17.03
N LYS A 30 -5.27 7.38 -18.29
CA LYS A 30 -5.83 6.14 -18.85
C LYS A 30 -5.39 4.90 -18.06
N PHE A 31 -4.16 4.93 -17.54
CA PHE A 31 -3.61 3.89 -16.69
C PHE A 31 -2.59 4.49 -15.73
N THR A 32 -2.58 4.02 -14.48
CA THR A 32 -1.62 4.42 -13.45
C THR A 32 -0.73 3.24 -13.09
N LEU A 33 0.56 3.32 -13.43
CA LEU A 33 1.54 2.31 -13.04
C LEU A 33 2.31 2.79 -11.81
N LEU A 34 2.12 2.12 -10.69
CA LEU A 34 2.77 2.46 -9.43
C LEU A 34 4.14 1.81 -9.32
N THR A 35 5.13 2.57 -8.86
CA THR A 35 6.53 2.14 -8.72
C THR A 35 7.15 2.76 -7.46
N HIS A 36 8.45 2.51 -7.23
CA HIS A 36 9.22 3.03 -6.11
C HIS A 36 8.59 2.64 -4.76
N PHE A 37 8.29 1.34 -4.61
CA PHE A 37 7.83 0.77 -3.35
C PHE A 37 8.99 0.71 -2.35
N SER A 38 8.70 0.83 -1.06
CA SER A 38 9.74 0.66 -0.06
C SER A 38 10.24 -0.80 -0.06
N GLN A 39 11.53 -0.99 0.13
CA GLN A 39 12.19 -2.31 0.04
C GLN A 39 11.71 -3.33 1.09
N ARG A 40 10.89 -2.88 2.06
CA ARG A 40 10.21 -3.75 3.03
C ARG A 40 9.13 -4.63 2.39
N TYR A 41 8.64 -4.27 1.20
CA TYR A 41 7.74 -5.09 0.39
C TYR A 41 8.59 -5.99 -0.51
N ALA A 42 9.21 -7.03 0.06
CA ALA A 42 10.26 -7.78 -0.61
C ALA A 42 9.82 -8.51 -1.90
N LYS A 43 8.51 -8.75 -2.10
CA LYS A 43 8.00 -9.51 -3.27
C LYS A 43 6.68 -9.04 -3.85
N LEU A 44 5.72 -8.60 -3.03
CA LEU A 44 4.42 -8.10 -3.50
C LEU A 44 3.91 -7.00 -2.57
N PRO A 45 3.53 -5.81 -3.08
CA PRO A 45 2.89 -4.80 -2.25
C PRO A 45 1.53 -5.29 -1.75
N LEU A 46 1.16 -4.93 -0.51
CA LEU A 46 -0.17 -5.15 0.03
C LEU A 46 -1.16 -4.21 -0.67
N ILE A 47 -1.65 -4.71 -1.80
CA ILE A 47 -2.62 -4.03 -2.65
C ILE A 47 -4.03 -4.35 -2.15
N SER A 48 -4.80 -3.31 -1.86
CA SER A 48 -6.24 -3.42 -1.61
C SER A 48 -7.01 -3.64 -2.91
N ASP A 49 -8.29 -4.04 -2.80
CA ASP A 49 -9.20 -4.20 -3.94
C ASP A 49 -9.41 -2.91 -4.76
N LYS A 50 -8.80 -1.78 -4.36
CA LYS A 50 -8.78 -0.53 -5.11
C LYS A 50 -7.91 -0.57 -6.37
N PHE A 51 -7.15 -1.64 -6.60
CA PHE A 51 -6.29 -1.84 -7.79
C PHE A 51 -6.99 -2.49 -8.98
N HIS A 52 -8.31 -2.45 -9.02
CA HIS A 52 -9.06 -3.05 -10.12
C HIS A 52 -9.17 -2.04 -11.29
N GLY A 53 -9.07 -2.54 -12.52
CA GLY A 53 -9.25 -1.74 -13.74
C GLY A 53 -7.97 -1.14 -14.30
N SER A 54 -7.65 0.11 -13.93
CA SER A 54 -6.63 0.94 -14.58
C SER A 54 -5.39 1.24 -13.73
N VAL A 55 -5.15 0.47 -12.66
CA VAL A 55 -4.01 0.66 -11.76
C VAL A 55 -3.20 -0.63 -11.68
N GLY A 56 -1.89 -0.55 -11.92
CA GLY A 56 -0.97 -1.68 -11.81
C GLY A 56 0.24 -1.38 -10.92
N CYS A 57 1.02 -2.42 -10.61
CA CYS A 57 2.33 -2.28 -9.95
C CYS A 57 3.47 -2.68 -10.87
N ALA A 58 4.54 -1.90 -10.85
CA ALA A 58 5.79 -2.23 -11.49
C ALA A 58 6.63 -3.16 -10.62
N PHE A 59 7.39 -4.03 -11.28
CA PHE A 59 8.40 -4.88 -10.67
C PHE A 59 9.76 -4.58 -11.30
N ASP A 60 10.82 -4.89 -10.56
CA ASP A 60 12.18 -4.75 -11.09
C ASP A 60 12.33 -5.60 -12.35
N HIS A 61 12.98 -5.03 -13.37
CA HIS A 61 13.13 -5.63 -14.70
C HIS A 61 11.83 -5.88 -15.48
N MET A 62 10.68 -5.35 -15.04
CA MET A 62 9.43 -5.47 -15.79
C MET A 62 9.51 -4.72 -17.13
N LEU A 63 9.29 -5.44 -18.22
CA LEU A 63 9.18 -4.88 -19.57
C LEU A 63 7.73 -5.00 -20.03
N VAL A 64 7.08 -3.87 -20.28
CA VAL A 64 5.68 -3.81 -20.72
C VAL A 64 5.51 -2.79 -21.83
N ARG A 65 4.62 -3.07 -22.77
CA ARG A 65 4.15 -2.08 -23.74
C ARG A 65 2.88 -1.42 -23.19
N PRO A 66 2.54 -0.20 -23.65
CA PRO A 66 1.27 0.43 -23.28
C PRO A 66 0.03 -0.43 -23.53
N SER A 67 0.05 -1.29 -24.56
CA SER A 67 -1.01 -2.25 -24.87
C SER A 67 -1.18 -3.34 -23.81
N ASP A 68 -0.13 -3.63 -23.04
CA ASP A 68 -0.12 -4.71 -22.06
C ASP A 68 -0.63 -4.22 -20.69
N LEU A 69 -0.71 -2.90 -20.47
CA LEU A 69 -1.10 -2.29 -19.19
C LEU A 69 -2.44 -2.81 -18.63
N PRO A 70 -3.52 -2.95 -19.43
CA PRO A 70 -4.80 -3.46 -18.92
C PRO A 70 -4.73 -4.91 -18.42
N ILE A 71 -3.71 -5.67 -18.82
CA ILE A 71 -3.51 -7.07 -18.41
C ILE A 71 -2.83 -7.14 -17.04
N LEU A 72 -2.02 -6.14 -16.66
CA LEU A 72 -1.23 -6.19 -15.42
C LEU A 72 -2.05 -6.45 -14.15
N PRO A 73 -3.22 -5.81 -13.93
CA PRO A 73 -4.04 -6.09 -12.75
C PRO A 73 -4.56 -7.54 -12.73
N LEU A 74 -4.76 -8.16 -13.90
CA LEU A 74 -5.24 -9.54 -14.03
C LEU A 74 -4.19 -10.57 -13.63
N LEU A 75 -2.91 -10.21 -13.65
CA LEU A 75 -1.81 -11.07 -13.20
C LEU A 75 -1.73 -11.14 -11.68
N PHE A 76 -2.37 -10.21 -10.97
CA PHE A 76 -2.19 -10.06 -9.53
C PHE A 76 -2.62 -11.29 -8.71
N PRO A 77 -3.73 -12.00 -9.01
CA PRO A 77 -4.07 -13.25 -8.32
C PRO A 77 -3.00 -14.35 -8.50
N ALA A 78 -2.41 -14.45 -9.69
CA ALA A 78 -1.34 -15.42 -9.95
C ALA A 78 -0.07 -15.04 -9.16
N LEU A 79 0.28 -13.75 -9.11
CA LEU A 79 1.40 -13.25 -8.32
C LEU A 79 1.19 -13.45 -6.81
N LYS A 80 -0.04 -13.22 -6.29
CA LYS A 80 -0.39 -13.55 -4.90
C LYS A 80 -0.18 -15.03 -4.60
N SER A 81 -0.56 -15.90 -5.53
CA SER A 81 -0.41 -17.35 -5.37
C SER A 81 1.06 -17.77 -5.40
N LEU A 82 1.86 -17.20 -6.31
CA LEU A 82 3.29 -17.48 -6.44
C LEU A 82 4.09 -17.05 -5.20
N PHE A 83 3.66 -15.96 -4.54
CA PHE A 83 4.33 -15.39 -3.37
C PHE A 83 3.50 -15.53 -2.09
N ALA A 84 2.65 -16.55 -1.99
CA ALA A 84 1.66 -16.70 -0.91
C ALA A 84 2.28 -16.59 0.49
N GLU A 85 3.36 -17.35 0.76
CA GLU A 85 4.05 -17.32 2.06
C GLU A 85 4.52 -15.90 2.45
N HIS A 86 5.07 -15.17 1.47
CA HIS A 86 5.57 -13.81 1.71
C HIS A 86 4.42 -12.81 1.87
N TYR A 87 3.33 -13.03 1.14
CA TYR A 87 2.14 -12.21 1.21
C TYR A 87 1.43 -12.37 2.56
N GLU A 88 1.33 -13.59 3.08
CA GLU A 88 0.79 -13.90 4.41
C GLU A 88 1.67 -13.33 5.53
N GLU A 89 2.98 -13.54 5.47
CA GLU A 89 3.92 -12.99 6.45
C GLU A 89 3.84 -11.45 6.51
N MET A 90 3.69 -10.80 5.36
CA MET A 90 3.49 -9.35 5.28
C MET A 90 2.17 -8.91 5.90
N GLN A 91 1.06 -9.60 5.59
CA GLN A 91 -0.23 -9.31 6.20
C GLN A 91 -0.18 -9.42 7.72
N GLU A 92 0.46 -10.45 8.26
CA GLU A 92 0.62 -10.59 9.70
C GLU A 92 1.44 -9.46 10.32
N LYS A 93 2.57 -9.09 9.71
CA LYS A 93 3.43 -8.01 10.20
C LYS A 93 2.69 -6.67 10.19
N THR A 94 1.94 -6.38 9.13
CA THR A 94 1.12 -5.15 9.05
C THR A 94 -0.01 -5.19 10.08
N ALA A 95 -0.72 -6.31 10.22
CA ALA A 95 -1.78 -6.46 11.22
C ALA A 95 -1.27 -6.33 12.67
N LYS A 96 -0.10 -6.91 12.99
CA LYS A 96 0.55 -6.76 14.31
C LYS A 96 0.89 -5.29 14.61
N LYS A 97 1.44 -4.57 13.63
CA LYS A 97 1.74 -3.14 13.77
C LYS A 97 0.47 -2.31 13.97
N LEU A 98 -0.60 -2.60 13.21
CA LEU A 98 -1.87 -1.91 13.35
C LEU A 98 -2.48 -2.11 14.74
N ARG A 99 -2.47 -3.35 15.25
CA ARG A 99 -2.91 -3.65 16.63
C ARG A 99 -2.09 -2.89 17.67
N GLN A 100 -0.77 -2.87 17.52
CA GLN A 100 0.11 -2.14 18.45
C GLN A 100 -0.16 -0.63 18.42
N LYS A 101 -0.32 -0.04 17.23
CA LYS A 101 -0.66 1.38 17.06
C LYS A 101 -2.03 1.71 17.67
N ALA A 102 -3.04 0.86 17.44
CA ALA A 102 -4.37 1.03 18.02
C ALA A 102 -4.34 0.97 19.56
N LEU A 103 -3.56 0.05 20.14
CA LEU A 103 -3.38 -0.06 21.59
C LEU A 103 -2.69 1.19 22.16
N LEU A 104 -1.62 1.67 21.52
CA LEU A 104 -0.97 2.93 21.93
C LEU A 104 -1.93 4.11 21.89
N ASN A 105 -2.73 4.23 20.83
CA ASN A 105 -3.70 5.31 20.69
C ASN A 105 -4.79 5.25 21.77
N ALA A 106 -5.26 4.04 22.12
CA ALA A 106 -6.23 3.84 23.20
C ALA A 106 -5.65 4.16 24.59
N LEU A 107 -4.38 3.83 24.84
CA LEU A 107 -3.68 4.19 26.07
C LEU A 107 -3.53 5.72 26.20
N ASN A 108 -3.16 6.40 25.11
CA ASN A 108 -3.00 7.85 25.10
C ASN A 108 -4.34 8.57 25.30
N SER A 109 -5.44 8.09 24.72
CA SER A 109 -6.77 8.71 24.92
C SER A 109 -7.31 8.49 26.35
N ALA A 110 -6.96 7.37 27.00
CA ALA A 110 -7.31 7.12 28.40
C ALA A 110 -6.50 8.00 29.39
N GLN A 111 -5.29 8.43 29.05
CA GLN A 111 -4.49 9.34 29.90
C GLN A 111 -4.94 10.81 29.81
N VAL A 112 -5.48 11.25 28.67
CA VAL A 112 -5.97 12.62 28.46
C VAL A 112 -7.32 12.89 29.16
N SER A 113 -8.01 11.85 29.62
CA SER A 113 -9.33 11.94 30.28
C SER A 113 -9.28 11.98 31.81
N VAL A 114 -8.09 12.03 32.42
CA VAL A 114 -7.96 12.30 33.86
C VAL A 114 -8.01 13.82 34.07
N PRO A 115 -9.06 14.39 34.71
CA PRO A 115 -9.08 15.81 35.01
C PRO A 115 -7.97 16.11 36.02
N GLN A 116 -7.11 17.08 35.71
CA GLN A 116 -6.27 17.69 36.75
C GLN A 116 -7.21 18.39 37.74
N ALA A 117 -7.28 17.84 38.95
CA ALA A 117 -7.91 18.47 40.11
C ALA A 117 -7.09 19.64 40.62
#